data_AF-A0A2E5VBR2-F1
#
_entry.id   AF-A0A2E5VBR2-F1
#
_cell.length_a   1.000
_cell.length_b   1.000
_cell.length_c   1.000
_cell.angle_alpha   90.00
_cell.angle_beta   90.00
_cell.angle_gamma   90.00
#
_symmetry.space_group_name_H-M   'P 1'
#
loop_
_entity.id
_entity.type
_entity.pdbx_description
1 polymer ?
#
loop_
_entity_poly.entity_id
_entity_poly.type
_entity_poly.pdbx_seq_one_letter_code
_entity_poly.pdbx_strand_id
1 'polypeptide(L)'
;MKLINCLKLVAHWPIRLTISLTYFVHGIGKLPHPAIIDNFGIPPVFAYFIAFCELSIPCLLIIGGITSIRLFNIEDFLTRLGGLLIISTMIGAIIVVHNSAWDYRHEGMEFQVLILSCGLYFLLRGNKV
;
A
#
# COMPACT_ATOMS: atom_id res chain seq x y z
N MET A 1 11.98 15.79 26.34
CA MET A 1 12.28 14.41 25.88
C MET A 1 11.21 13.36 26.25
N LYS A 2 10.60 13.40 27.45
CA LYS A 2 9.54 12.42 27.84
C LYS A 2 8.36 12.33 26.85
N LEU A 3 7.86 13.46 26.36
CA LEU A 3 6.75 13.51 25.39
C LEU A 3 7.05 12.74 24.09
N ILE A 4 8.23 12.95 23.49
CA ILE A 4 8.66 12.27 22.25
C ILE A 4 8.76 10.75 22.46
N ASN A 5 9.17 10.30 23.65
CA ASN A 5 9.23 8.87 23.96
C ASN A 5 7.83 8.23 24.05
N CYS A 6 6.80 8.94 24.51
CA CYS A 6 5.43 8.44 24.50
C CYS A 6 4.90 8.24 23.07
N LEU A 7 5.33 9.07 22.12
CA LEU A 7 4.91 8.98 20.72
C LEU A 7 5.44 7.73 20.00
N LYS A 8 6.48 7.06 20.52
CA LYS A 8 7.05 5.85 19.90
C LYS A 8 6.02 4.73 19.73
N LEU A 9 5.11 4.59 20.70
CA LEU A 9 4.07 3.56 20.68
C LEU A 9 3.02 3.77 19.57
N VAL A 10 2.90 4.99 19.04
CA VAL A 10 1.93 5.36 18.00
C VAL A 10 2.58 5.83 16.70
N ALA A 11 3.92 5.89 16.65
CA ALA A 11 4.67 6.43 15.51
C ALA A 11 4.48 5.64 14.21
N HIS A 12 4.02 4.39 14.30
CA HIS A 12 3.69 3.56 13.15
C HIS A 12 2.34 3.90 12.49
N TRP A 13 1.45 4.61 13.19
CA TRP A 13 0.12 4.92 12.68
C TRP A 13 0.10 5.91 11.52
N PRO A 14 0.84 7.04 11.55
CA PRO A 14 0.82 8.01 10.46
C PRO A 14 1.08 7.37 9.09
N ILE A 15 2.13 6.55 8.95
CA ILE A 15 2.47 5.88 7.69
C ILE A 15 1.41 4.83 7.29
N ARG A 16 0.87 4.07 8.25
CA ARG A 16 -0.19 3.09 7.96
C ARG A 16 -1.45 3.79 7.46
N LEU A 17 -1.86 4.88 8.11
CA LEU A 17 -3.07 5.63 7.77
C LEU A 17 -2.95 6.32 6.41
N THR A 18 -1.82 6.97 6.12
CA THR A 18 -1.64 7.66 4.83
C THR A 18 -1.60 6.66 3.68
N ILE A 19 -0.84 5.57 3.79
CA ILE A 19 -0.80 4.52 2.77
C ILE A 19 -2.17 3.87 2.61
N SER A 20 -2.88 3.57 3.71
CA SER A 20 -4.23 3.01 3.64
C SER A 20 -5.20 3.94 2.92
N LEU A 21 -5.17 5.25 3.22
CA LEU A 21 -6.04 6.21 2.55
C LEU A 21 -5.72 6.34 1.06
N THR A 22 -4.42 6.39 0.70
CA THR A 22 -3.97 6.40 -0.70
C THR A 22 -4.52 5.20 -1.45
N TYR A 23 -4.29 3.98 -0.95
CA TYR A 23 -4.75 2.76 -1.59
C TYR A 23 -6.27 2.63 -1.64
N PHE A 24 -6.97 3.11 -0.61
CA PHE A 24 -8.43 3.14 -0.63
C PHE A 24 -8.96 4.01 -1.77
N VAL A 25 -8.41 5.23 -1.94
CA VAL A 25 -8.80 6.15 -3.02
C VAL A 25 -8.46 5.58 -4.40
N HIS A 26 -7.28 4.99 -4.58
CA HIS A 26 -6.89 4.36 -5.85
C HIS A 26 -7.75 3.14 -6.18
N GLY A 27 -8.02 2.28 -5.20
CA GLY A 27 -8.82 1.08 -5.38
C GLY A 27 -10.29 1.39 -5.66
N ILE A 28 -10.90 2.32 -4.91
CA ILE A 28 -12.31 2.67 -5.11
C ILE A 28 -12.52 3.44 -6.42
N GLY A 29 -11.54 4.25 -6.84
CA GLY A 29 -11.56 4.96 -8.11
C GLY A 29 -11.50 4.05 -9.34
N LYS A 30 -11.21 2.75 -9.17
CA LYS A 30 -11.26 1.75 -10.24
C LYS A 30 -12.63 1.08 -10.39
N LEU A 31 -13.59 1.38 -9.52
CA LEU A 31 -14.95 0.84 -9.60
C LEU A 31 -15.91 1.88 -10.23
N PRO A 32 -16.95 1.43 -10.96
CA PRO A 32 -17.29 0.03 -11.26
C PRO A 32 -16.50 -0.56 -12.44
N HIS A 33 -15.76 0.24 -13.20
CA HIS A 33 -15.01 -0.19 -14.39
C HIS A 33 -13.59 0.38 -14.38
N PRO A 34 -12.55 -0.46 -14.19
CA PRO A 34 -11.18 0.04 -14.15
C PRO A 34 -10.73 0.61 -15.50
N ALA A 35 -10.39 1.89 -15.54
CA ALA A 35 -9.96 2.58 -16.76
C ALA A 35 -8.73 1.96 -17.45
N ILE A 36 -7.93 1.17 -16.72
CA ILE A 36 -6.78 0.47 -17.28
C ILE A 36 -7.15 -0.61 -18.31
N ILE A 37 -8.41 -1.06 -18.32
CA ILE A 37 -8.93 -1.96 -19.34
C ILE A 37 -8.87 -1.28 -20.70
N ASP A 38 -9.39 -0.05 -20.77
CA ASP A 38 -9.50 0.69 -22.03
C ASP A 38 -8.18 1.39 -22.39
N ASN A 39 -7.48 1.94 -21.40
CA ASN A 39 -6.26 2.72 -21.62
C ASN A 39 -5.04 1.86 -21.99
N PHE A 40 -4.96 0.63 -21.44
CA PHE A 40 -3.78 -0.23 -21.57
C PHE A 40 -4.11 -1.64 -22.09
N GLY A 41 -5.36 -1.94 -22.42
CA GLY A 41 -5.77 -3.25 -22.93
C GLY A 41 -5.64 -4.38 -21.91
N ILE A 42 -5.60 -4.06 -20.61
CA ILE A 42 -5.47 -5.07 -19.56
C ILE A 42 -6.76 -5.91 -19.49
N PRO A 43 -6.70 -7.25 -19.49
CA PRO A 43 -7.90 -8.07 -19.41
C PRO A 43 -8.73 -7.74 -18.15
N PRO A 44 -10.07 -7.66 -18.24
CA PRO A 44 -10.92 -7.22 -17.12
C PRO A 44 -10.66 -7.99 -15.83
N VAL A 45 -10.47 -9.30 -15.90
CA VAL A 45 -10.19 -10.15 -14.73
C VAL A 45 -8.96 -9.66 -13.95
N PHE A 46 -7.87 -9.31 -14.64
CA PHE A 46 -6.68 -8.78 -13.99
C PHE A 46 -6.90 -7.37 -13.45
N ALA A 47 -7.61 -6.52 -14.19
CA ALA A 47 -7.87 -5.16 -13.76
C ALA A 47 -8.72 -5.09 -12.48
N TYR A 48 -9.77 -5.91 -12.39
CA TYR A 48 -10.57 -6.04 -11.17
C TYR A 48 -9.79 -6.71 -10.03
N PHE A 49 -8.93 -7.67 -10.33
CA PHE A 49 -8.06 -8.28 -9.32
C PHE A 49 -7.10 -7.24 -8.70
N ILE A 50 -6.49 -6.37 -9.51
CA ILE A 50 -5.66 -5.26 -9.02
C ILE A 50 -6.49 -4.33 -8.13
N ALA A 51 -7.70 -3.95 -8.56
CA ALA A 51 -8.59 -3.10 -7.74
C ALA A 51 -8.92 -3.76 -6.39
N PHE A 52 -9.18 -5.08 -6.39
CA PHE A 52 -9.41 -5.85 -5.16
C PHE A 52 -8.16 -5.86 -4.26
N CYS A 53 -6.97 -6.09 -4.81
CA CYS A 53 -5.72 -6.03 -4.06
C CYS A 53 -5.55 -4.66 -3.41
N GLU A 54 -5.77 -3.58 -4.16
CA GLU A 54 -5.66 -2.21 -3.64
C GLU A 54 -6.67 -1.92 -2.52
N LEU A 55 -7.91 -2.40 -2.64
CA LEU A 55 -8.92 -2.27 -1.59
C LEU A 55 -8.65 -3.13 -0.35
N SER A 56 -7.89 -4.22 -0.49
CA SER A 56 -7.53 -5.07 0.64
C SER A 56 -6.40 -4.50 1.51
N ILE A 57 -5.47 -3.74 0.91
CA ILE A 57 -4.31 -3.14 1.60
C ILE A 57 -4.70 -2.28 2.81
N PRO A 58 -5.70 -1.36 2.73
CA PRO A 58 -6.16 -0.59 3.88
C PRO A 58 -6.57 -1.46 5.07
N CYS A 59 -7.36 -2.51 4.83
CA CYS A 59 -7.79 -3.43 5.87
C CYS A 59 -6.59 -4.17 6.48
N LEU A 60 -5.67 -4.66 5.64
CA LEU A 60 -4.48 -5.38 6.10
C LEU A 60 -3.56 -4.50 6.96
N LEU A 61 -3.32 -3.26 6.55
CA LEU A 61 -2.44 -2.34 7.28
C LEU A 61 -3.07 -1.81 8.57
N ILE A 62 -4.37 -1.54 8.58
CA ILE A 62 -5.08 -1.06 9.76
C ILE A 62 -5.16 -2.19 10.79
N ILE A 63 -5.70 -3.36 10.40
CA ILE A 63 -5.85 -4.50 11.32
C ILE A 63 -4.47 -4.98 11.77
N GLY A 64 -3.51 -5.10 10.85
CA GLY A 64 -2.13 -5.49 11.17
C GLY A 64 -1.39 -4.47 12.04
N GLY A 65 -1.84 -3.22 12.11
CA GLY A 65 -1.26 -2.19 12.98
C GLY A 65 -1.77 -2.23 14.43
N ILE A 66 -2.82 -3.00 14.71
CA ILE A 66 -3.39 -3.11 16.04
C ILE A 66 -2.54 -4.11 16.86
N THR A 67 -1.58 -3.58 17.61
CA THR A 67 -0.60 -4.36 18.40
C THR A 67 -1.19 -5.10 19.60
N SER A 68 -2.46 -4.84 19.95
CA SER A 68 -3.20 -5.57 21.00
C SER A 68 -3.71 -6.93 20.52
N ILE A 69 -3.90 -7.12 19.22
CA ILE A 69 -4.28 -8.40 18.63
C ILE A 69 -2.98 -9.19 18.47
N ARG A 70 -2.66 -10.05 19.43
CA ARG A 70 -1.46 -10.93 19.40
C ARG A 70 -1.80 -12.40 19.21
N LEU A 71 -2.97 -12.68 18.65
CA LEU A 71 -3.45 -14.04 18.45
C LEU A 71 -2.74 -14.66 17.25
N PHE A 72 -1.92 -15.70 17.49
CA PHE A 72 -1.16 -16.41 16.45
C PHE A 72 -0.29 -15.53 15.55
N ASN A 73 0.20 -14.38 16.03
CA ASN A 73 1.05 -13.45 15.26
C ASN A 73 0.38 -12.94 13.96
N ILE A 74 -0.95 -12.89 13.95
CA ILE A 74 -1.75 -12.47 12.78
C ILE A 74 -1.46 -11.03 12.38
N GLU A 75 -1.16 -10.15 13.33
CA GLU A 75 -0.86 -8.74 13.11
C GLU A 75 0.42 -8.54 12.28
N ASP A 76 1.45 -9.36 12.53
CA ASP A 76 2.70 -9.36 11.75
C ASP A 76 2.45 -9.92 10.35
N PHE A 77 1.72 -11.03 10.25
CA PHE A 77 1.34 -11.64 8.97
C PHE A 77 0.56 -10.66 8.09
N LEU A 78 -0.49 -10.02 8.63
CA LEU A 78 -1.30 -9.05 7.88
C LEU A 78 -0.48 -7.83 7.45
N THR A 79 0.43 -7.34 8.31
CA THR A 79 1.33 -6.25 7.94
C THR A 79 2.25 -6.65 6.78
N ARG A 80 2.83 -7.86 6.82
CA ARG A 80 3.71 -8.35 5.75
C ARG A 80 2.96 -8.60 4.46
N LEU A 81 1.75 -9.17 4.55
CA LEU A 81 0.88 -9.39 3.40
C LEU A 81 0.48 -8.06 2.75
N GLY A 82 0.13 -7.04 3.55
CA GLY A 82 -0.10 -5.69 3.05
C GLY A 82 1.11 -5.12 2.34
N GLY A 83 2.31 -5.27 2.92
CA GLY A 83 3.58 -4.88 2.29
C GLY A 83 3.83 -5.58 0.95
N LEU A 84 3.56 -6.89 0.86
CA LEU A 84 3.71 -7.67 -0.38
C LEU A 84 2.75 -7.20 -1.48
N LEU A 85 1.50 -6.93 -1.12
CA LEU A 85 0.52 -6.43 -2.08
C LEU A 85 0.92 -5.04 -2.59
N ILE A 86 1.37 -4.14 -1.71
CA ILE A 86 1.89 -2.82 -2.08
C ILE A 86 3.02 -2.93 -3.10
N ILE A 87 3.99 -3.81 -2.85
CA ILE A 87 5.12 -4.04 -3.77
C ILE A 87 4.62 -4.51 -5.12
N SER A 88 3.73 -5.51 -5.12
CA SER A 88 3.21 -6.11 -6.35
C SER A 88 2.44 -5.10 -7.20
N THR A 89 1.56 -4.31 -6.58
CA THR A 89 0.76 -3.28 -7.29
C THR A 89 1.62 -2.10 -7.74
N MET A 90 2.59 -1.66 -6.95
CA MET A 90 3.48 -0.56 -7.35
C MET A 90 4.42 -0.93 -8.49
N ILE A 91 4.99 -2.14 -8.48
CA ILE A 91 5.82 -2.59 -9.61
C ILE A 91 4.99 -2.60 -10.91
N GLY A 92 3.78 -3.15 -10.84
CA GLY A 92 2.86 -3.14 -11.99
C GLY A 92 2.53 -1.72 -12.46
N ALA A 93 2.18 -0.82 -11.52
CA ALA A 93 1.87 0.57 -11.83
C ALA A 93 3.08 1.30 -12.46
N ILE A 94 4.28 1.12 -11.92
CA ILE A 94 5.50 1.75 -12.44
C ILE A 94 5.77 1.31 -13.89
N ILE A 95 5.64 0.01 -14.17
CA ILE A 95 5.93 -0.54 -15.50
C ILE A 95 4.88 -0.09 -16.54
N VAL A 96 3.61 -0.02 -16.15
CA VAL A 96 2.50 0.20 -17.11
C VAL A 96 2.19 1.69 -17.30
N VAL A 97 2.23 2.48 -16.22
CA VAL A 97 1.63 3.82 -16.19
C VAL A 97 2.68 4.92 -16.07
N HIS A 98 3.85 4.65 -15.49
CA HIS A 98 4.78 5.71 -15.11
C HIS A 98 6.01 5.78 -16.02
N ASN A 99 6.51 7.00 -16.19
CA ASN A 99 7.80 7.24 -16.81
C ASN A 99 8.94 6.95 -15.82
N SER A 100 10.08 6.50 -16.35
CA SER A 100 11.32 6.26 -15.61
C SER A 100 11.97 7.52 -14.99
N ALA A 101 11.46 8.71 -15.32
CA ALA A 101 11.96 9.95 -14.78
C ALA A 101 11.60 10.10 -13.29
N TRP A 102 12.57 10.53 -12.49
CA TRP A 102 12.35 10.95 -11.11
C TRP A 102 11.75 12.36 -11.08
N ASP A 103 10.45 12.46 -11.31
CA ASP A 103 9.68 13.70 -11.32
C ASP A 103 8.31 13.45 -10.63
N TYR A 104 7.74 14.52 -10.08
CA TYR A 104 6.38 14.55 -9.56
C TYR A 104 5.34 14.86 -10.65
N ARG A 105 5.78 15.40 -11.79
CA ARG A 105 4.97 15.73 -12.96
C ARG A 105 5.01 14.62 -14.01
N HIS A 106 4.14 14.71 -15.00
CA HIS A 106 4.19 13.90 -16.23
C HIS A 106 4.36 12.40 -15.98
N GLU A 107 3.59 11.85 -15.04
CA GLU A 107 3.62 10.43 -14.70
C GLU A 107 4.99 9.95 -14.20
N GLY A 108 5.83 10.82 -13.64
CA GLY A 108 7.08 10.40 -13.01
C GLY A 108 6.86 9.47 -11.81
N MET A 109 7.94 8.82 -11.37
CA MET A 109 7.87 7.65 -10.47
C MET A 109 8.21 7.94 -9.01
N GLU A 110 8.47 9.20 -8.61
CA GLU A 110 8.95 9.50 -7.25
C GLU A 110 7.99 9.02 -6.15
N PHE A 111 6.68 9.19 -6.37
CA PHE A 111 5.65 8.85 -5.39
C PHE A 111 5.45 7.34 -5.30
N GLN A 112 5.52 6.66 -6.43
CA GLN A 112 5.37 5.21 -6.57
C GLN A 112 6.56 4.51 -5.93
N VAL A 113 7.78 5.03 -6.11
CA VAL A 113 8.98 4.50 -5.46
C VAL A 113 8.94 4.75 -3.94
N LEU A 114 8.43 5.89 -3.49
CA LEU A 114 8.22 6.14 -2.06
C LEU A 114 7.26 5.10 -1.46
N ILE A 115 6.10 4.88 -2.10
CA ILE A 115 5.13 3.88 -1.64
C ILE A 115 5.70 2.46 -1.71
N LEU A 116 6.42 2.12 -2.78
CA LEU A 116 7.12 0.84 -2.93
C LEU A 116 8.09 0.62 -1.77
N SER A 117 8.82 1.66 -1.37
CA SER A 117 9.73 1.63 -0.21
C SER A 117 8.98 1.41 1.10
N CYS A 118 7.81 2.02 1.27
CA CYS A 118 6.93 1.73 2.42
C CYS A 118 6.44 0.27 2.41
N GLY A 119 6.09 -0.28 1.24
CA GLY A 119 5.72 -1.68 1.08
C GLY A 119 6.85 -2.63 1.48
N LEU A 120 8.07 -2.36 1.02
CA LEU A 120 9.28 -3.08 1.43
C LEU A 120 9.51 -2.99 2.93
N TYR A 121 9.33 -1.80 3.52
CA TYR A 121 9.43 -1.63 4.96
C TYR A 121 8.42 -2.52 5.71
N PHE A 122 7.13 -2.50 5.33
CA PHE A 122 6.12 -3.35 5.96
C PHE A 122 6.40 -4.84 5.76
N LEU A 123 6.82 -5.25 4.56
CA LEU A 123 7.14 -6.65 4.25
C LEU A 123 8.33 -7.17 5.06
N LEU A 124 9.39 -6.37 5.20
CA LEU A 124 10.62 -6.80 5.88
C LEU A 124 10.50 -6.66 7.39
N ARG A 125 10.03 -5.50 7.87
CA ARG A 125 9.93 -5.20 9.30
C ARG A 125 8.79 -5.95 9.98
N GLY A 126 7.67 -6.14 9.28
CA GLY A 126 6.44 -6.66 9.86
C GLY A 126 5.86 -5.72 10.91
N ASN A 127 5.16 -6.26 11.92
CA ASN A 127 4.51 -5.44 12.96
C ASN A 127 5.37 -5.20 14.21
N LYS A 128 6.69 -5.14 14.04
CA LYS A 128 7.62 -4.84 15.13
C LYS A 128 7.69 -3.32 15.37
N VAL A 129 6.65 -2.79 16.01
CA VAL A 129 6.50 -1.40 16.49
C VAL A 129 7.49 -1.08 17.60
#